data_AF-A0A2P4YGA4-F1
#
_entry.id   AF-A0A2P4YGA4-F1
#
_cell.length_a   1.000
_cell.length_b   1.000
_cell.length_c   1.000
_cell.angle_alpha   90.00
_cell.angle_beta   90.00
_cell.angle_gamma   90.00
#
_symmetry.space_group_name_H-M   'P 1'
#
loop_
_entity.id
_entity.type
_entity.pdbx_description
1 polymer ?
#
loop_
_entity_poly.entity_id
_entity_poly.type
_entity_poly.pdbx_seq_one_letter_code
_entity_poly.pdbx_strand_id
1 'polypeptide(L)'
;MLSRYFDLLEFIDQNDETLIDFIPSPSENKNVKILREALLCIESVSLALQTGNVKMWEVRAQFDAILVKKPDLRRYMGATGSIVANPDFEAACV
;
A
#
# COMPACT_ATOMS: atom_id res chain seq x y z
N MET A 1 6.05 9.50 -3.37
CA MET A 1 7.34 9.15 -4.02
C MET A 1 7.17 8.14 -5.16
N LEU A 2 6.54 6.98 -4.95
CA LEU A 2 6.39 5.95 -5.99
C LEU A 2 5.57 6.41 -7.21
N SER A 3 4.53 7.21 -7.04
CA SER A 3 3.79 7.77 -8.19
C SER A 3 4.71 8.59 -9.08
N ARG A 4 5.43 9.54 -8.49
CA ARG A 4 6.43 10.37 -9.19
C ARG A 4 7.49 9.52 -9.91
N TYR A 5 7.93 8.41 -9.32
CA TYR A 5 8.89 7.53 -9.97
C TYR A 5 8.35 6.96 -11.30
N PHE A 6 7.12 6.43 -11.30
CA PHE A 6 6.51 5.90 -12.52
C PHE A 6 6.19 6.98 -13.54
N ASP A 7 5.80 8.17 -13.09
CA ASP A 7 5.54 9.31 -13.97
C ASP A 7 6.84 9.81 -14.62
N LEU A 8 7.97 9.70 -13.93
CA LEU A 8 9.29 10.08 -14.48
C LEU A 8 9.91 8.99 -15.35
N LEU A 9 9.53 7.72 -15.16
CA LEU A 9 10.13 6.58 -15.86
C LEU A 9 10.03 6.70 -17.40
N GLU A 10 8.99 7.34 -17.92
CA GLU A 10 8.81 7.56 -19.36
C GLU A 10 9.81 8.57 -19.96
N PHE A 11 10.41 9.42 -19.11
CA PHE A 11 11.35 10.46 -19.50
C PHE A 11 12.82 10.06 -19.25
N ILE A 12 13.06 8.90 -18.65
CA ILE A 12 14.41 8.40 -18.34
C ILE A 12 14.86 7.44 -19.44
N ASP A 13 16.04 7.69 -20.02
CA ASP A 13 16.66 6.74 -20.93
C ASP A 13 17.15 5.51 -20.13
N GLN A 14 16.59 4.35 -20.44
CA GLN A 14 16.94 3.09 -19.78
C GLN A 14 18.35 2.60 -20.13
N ASN A 15 18.98 3.19 -21.16
CA ASN A 15 20.35 2.87 -21.58
C ASN A 15 21.37 3.92 -21.11
N ASP A 16 20.95 4.92 -20.33
CA ASP A 16 21.88 5.89 -19.75
C ASP A 16 22.82 5.18 -18.76
N GLU A 17 24.09 5.02 -19.15
CA GLU A 17 25.12 4.35 -18.35
C GLU A 17 25.30 4.96 -16.95
N THR A 18 24.93 6.23 -16.75
CA THR A 18 25.01 6.88 -15.44
C THR A 18 23.82 6.57 -14.53
N LEU A 19 22.69 6.16 -15.10
CA LEU A 19 21.44 5.91 -14.39
C LEU A 19 21.05 4.43 -14.34
N ILE A 20 21.64 3.59 -15.18
CA ILE A 20 21.27 2.17 -15.33
C ILE A 20 21.35 1.38 -14.02
N ASP A 21 22.32 1.71 -13.15
CA ASP A 21 22.50 1.06 -11.84
C ASP A 21 21.46 1.52 -10.79
N PHE A 22 20.78 2.64 -11.04
CA PHE A 22 19.79 3.23 -10.12
C PHE A 22 18.34 2.90 -10.52
N ILE A 23 18.12 2.38 -11.73
CA ILE A 23 16.80 2.03 -12.23
C ILE A 23 16.57 0.53 -12.00
N PRO A 24 15.52 0.13 -11.26
CA PRO A 24 15.11 -1.26 -11.14
C PRO A 24 14.98 -1.94 -12.51
N SER A 25 15.36 -3.21 -12.59
CA SER A 25 15.20 -4.00 -13.81
C SER A 25 13.73 -4.03 -14.26
N PRO A 26 13.44 -4.33 -15.54
CA PRO A 26 12.06 -4.41 -16.03
C PRO A 26 11.17 -5.37 -15.22
N SER A 27 11.74 -6.46 -14.70
CA SER A 27 11.04 -7.43 -13.85
C SER A 27 10.74 -6.86 -12.46
N GLU A 28 11.69 -6.15 -11.86
CA GLU A 28 11.49 -5.47 -10.57
C GLU A 28 10.47 -4.35 -10.71
N ASN A 29 10.52 -3.57 -11.80
CA ASN A 29 9.54 -2.53 -12.08
C ASN A 29 8.11 -3.06 -12.19
N LYS A 30 7.91 -4.24 -12.78
CA LYS A 30 6.60 -4.91 -12.78
C LYS A 30 6.15 -5.24 -11.35
N ASN A 31 7.03 -5.77 -10.52
CA ASN A 31 6.73 -6.09 -9.13
C ASN A 31 6.40 -4.83 -8.31
N VAL A 32 7.17 -3.76 -8.49
CA VAL A 32 6.94 -2.45 -7.84
C VAL A 32 5.59 -1.87 -8.26
N LYS A 33 5.19 -2.04 -9.53
CA LYS A 33 3.88 -1.58 -10.01
C LYS A 33 2.73 -2.34 -9.33
N ILE A 34 2.81 -3.66 -9.24
CA ILE A 34 1.83 -4.49 -8.53
C ILE A 34 1.75 -4.10 -7.04
N LEU A 35 2.90 -3.86 -6.42
CA LEU A 35 2.97 -3.42 -5.03
C LEU A 35 2.34 -2.03 -4.84
N ARG A 36 2.61 -1.10 -5.76
CA ARG A 36 2.00 0.25 -5.74
C ARG A 36 0.48 0.18 -5.82
N GLU A 37 -0.08 -0.64 -6.71
CA GLU A 37 -1.54 -0.80 -6.81
C GLU A 37 -2.16 -1.35 -5.52
N ALA A 38 -1.47 -2.29 -4.87
CA ALA A 38 -1.89 -2.79 -3.56
C ALA A 38 -1.86 -1.68 -2.49
N LEU A 39 -0.78 -0.90 -2.45
CA LEU A 39 -0.62 0.20 -1.50
C LEU A 39 -1.69 1.29 -1.70
N LEU A 40 -1.99 1.68 -2.94
CA LEU A 40 -3.03 2.67 -3.23
C LEU A 40 -4.41 2.23 -2.74
N CYS A 41 -4.74 0.95 -2.87
CA CYS A 41 -5.99 0.40 -2.36
C CYS A 41 -6.08 0.50 -0.83
N ILE A 42 -4.99 0.19 -0.13
CA ILE A 42 -4.92 0.27 1.34
C ILE A 42 -4.92 1.72 1.80
N GLU A 43 -4.17 2.59 1.13
CA GLU A 43 -4.09 4.03 1.42
C GLU A 43 -5.46 4.69 1.28
N SER A 44 -6.18 4.41 0.19
CA SER A 44 -7.53 4.93 -0.04
C SER A 44 -8.49 4.61 1.12
N VAL A 45 -8.48 3.35 1.60
CA VAL A 45 -9.27 2.94 2.77
C VAL A 45 -8.76 3.59 4.05
N SER A 46 -7.45 3.63 4.27
CA SER A 46 -6.87 4.27 5.44
C SER A 46 -7.29 5.74 5.55
N LEU A 47 -7.21 6.49 4.44
CA LEU A 47 -7.66 7.88 4.36
C LEU A 47 -9.16 8.00 4.64
N ALA A 48 -9.97 7.10 4.07
CA ALA A 48 -11.41 7.09 4.34
C ALA A 48 -11.72 6.86 5.82
N LEU A 49 -11.00 5.94 6.47
CA LEU A 49 -11.13 5.64 7.91
C LEU A 49 -10.67 6.78 8.83
N GLN A 50 -9.69 7.57 8.38
CA GLN A 50 -9.22 8.75 9.10
C GLN A 50 -10.17 9.94 9.00
N THR A 51 -11.21 9.86 8.17
CA THR A 51 -12.27 10.88 8.18
C THR A 51 -13.04 10.80 9.50
N GLY A 52 -13.29 11.94 10.15
CA GLY A 52 -13.82 11.98 11.52
C GLY A 52 -15.27 11.48 11.70
N ASN A 53 -15.90 10.91 10.67
CA ASN A 53 -17.30 10.50 10.70
C ASN A 53 -17.54 9.16 9.99
N VAL A 54 -16.78 8.13 10.38
CA VAL A 54 -16.98 6.76 9.87
C VAL A 54 -17.73 5.91 10.90
N LYS A 55 -18.81 5.26 10.47
CA LYS A 55 -19.58 4.33 11.28
C LYS A 55 -18.92 2.95 11.28
N MET A 56 -19.06 2.20 12.36
CA MET A 56 -18.45 0.86 12.50
C MET A 56 -18.81 -0.12 11.37
N TRP A 57 -20.02 -0.05 10.83
CA TRP A 57 -20.42 -0.90 9.69
C TRP A 57 -19.72 -0.49 8.38
N GLU A 58 -19.40 0.79 8.20
CA GLU A 58 -18.63 1.29 7.05
C GLU A 58 -17.18 0.83 7.15
N VAL A 59 -16.58 0.88 8.34
CA VAL A 59 -15.26 0.31 8.61
C VAL A 59 -15.22 -1.17 8.19
N ARG A 60 -16.22 -1.93 8.64
CA ARG A 60 -16.33 -3.35 8.30
C ARG A 60 -16.45 -3.58 6.80
N ALA A 61 -17.32 -2.82 6.12
CA ALA A 61 -17.50 -2.93 4.67
C ALA A 61 -16.22 -2.61 3.89
N GLN A 62 -15.45 -1.61 4.32
CA GLN A 62 -14.17 -1.29 3.70
C GLN A 62 -13.12 -2.38 3.90
N PHE A 63 -13.03 -2.97 5.09
CA PHE A 63 -12.12 -4.09 5.34
C PHE A 63 -12.51 -5.35 4.56
N ASP A 64 -13.80 -5.69 4.49
CA ASP A 64 -14.26 -6.82 3.68
C ASP A 64 -13.97 -6.58 2.19
N ALA A 65 -14.11 -5.34 1.69
CA ALA A 65 -13.73 -4.97 0.32
C ALA A 65 -12.22 -5.12 0.05
N ILE A 66 -11.35 -4.77 1.01
CA ILE A 66 -9.91 -5.04 0.92
C ILE A 66 -9.64 -6.54 0.81
N LEU A 67 -10.27 -7.34 1.66
CA LEU A 67 -10.05 -8.79 1.70
C LEU A 67 -10.50 -9.48 0.40
N VAL A 68 -11.52 -8.97 -0.28
CA VAL A 68 -11.91 -9.44 -1.61
C VAL A 68 -10.81 -9.15 -2.64
N LYS A 69 -10.18 -7.98 -2.59
CA LYS A 69 -9.11 -7.59 -3.54
C LYS A 69 -7.76 -8.21 -3.22
N LYS A 70 -7.47 -8.44 -1.94
CA LYS A 70 -6.19 -8.92 -1.41
C LYS A 70 -6.44 -9.98 -0.33
N PRO A 71 -6.80 -11.21 -0.72
CA PRO A 71 -7.11 -12.29 0.22
C PRO A 71 -5.91 -12.64 1.12
N ASP A 72 -4.69 -12.39 0.67
CA ASP A 72 -3.46 -12.60 1.45
C ASP A 72 -3.43 -11.79 2.76
N LEU A 73 -4.14 -10.66 2.79
CA LEU A 73 -4.25 -9.81 3.99
C LEU A 73 -5.16 -10.42 5.07
N ARG A 74 -5.88 -11.52 4.78
CA ARG A 74 -6.72 -12.20 5.77
C ARG A 74 -5.94 -12.68 6.98
N ARG A 75 -4.65 -12.99 6.81
CA ARG A 75 -3.74 -13.30 7.92
C ARG A 75 -3.59 -12.14 8.93
N TYR A 76 -3.74 -10.91 8.48
CA TYR A 76 -3.54 -9.70 9.29
C TYR A 76 -4.86 -9.04 9.70
N MET A 77 -5.85 -8.98 8.81
CA MET A 77 -7.13 -8.29 9.01
C MET A 77 -8.32 -9.24 9.23
N GLY A 78 -8.10 -10.56 9.19
CA GLY A 78 -9.15 -11.54 9.46
C GLY A 78 -9.52 -11.61 10.95
N ALA A 79 -10.63 -12.27 11.26
CA ALA A 79 -11.08 -12.47 12.65
C ALA A 79 -10.05 -13.22 13.52
N THR A 80 -9.18 -14.00 12.89
CA THR A 80 -8.08 -14.74 13.53
C THR A 80 -6.72 -14.08 13.29
N GLY A 81 -6.70 -12.82 12.84
CA GLY A 81 -5.48 -12.09 12.56
C GLY A 81 -4.67 -11.86 13.83
N SER A 82 -3.35 -12.00 13.75
CA SER A 82 -2.46 -11.72 14.88
C SER A 82 -2.48 -10.23 15.19
N ILE A 83 -2.85 -9.86 16.42
CA ILE A 83 -2.72 -8.48 16.89
C ILE A 83 -1.23 -8.20 17.09
N VAL A 84 -0.68 -7.29 16.30
CA VAL A 84 0.70 -6.84 16.43
C VAL A 84 0.72 -5.71 17.45
N ALA A 85 1.07 -6.02 18.69
CA ALA A 85 1.29 -4.99 19.71
C ALA A 85 2.57 -4.22 19.37
N ASN A 86 2.48 -2.90 19.30
CA ASN A 86 3.62 -2.02 19.12
C ASN A 86 3.50 -0.85 20.11
N PRO A 87 4.25 -0.87 21.23
CA PRO A 87 4.16 0.15 22.26
C PRO A 87 4.38 1.57 21.76
N ASP A 88 5.30 1.76 20.81
CA ASP A 88 5.59 3.09 20.23
C ASP A 88 4.42 3.60 19.38
N PHE A 89 3.77 2.69 18.64
CA PHE A 89 2.58 3.01 17.86
C PHE A 89 1.39 3.37 18.76
N GLU A 90 1.13 2.55 19.79
CA GLU A 90 0.02 2.77 20.73
C GLU A 90 0.19 4.09 21.52
N ALA A 91 1.42 4.43 21.91
CA ALA A 91 1.73 5.69 22.58
C ALA A 91 1.58 6.92 21.67
N ALA A 92 1.74 6.77 20.34
CA ALA A 92 1.59 7.85 19.37
C ALA A 92 0.14 8.11 18.94
N CYS A 93 -0.80 7.22 19.27
CA CYS A 93 -2.23 7.35 18.95
C CYS A 93 -3.04 8.08 20.04
N VAL A 94 -2.39 8.76 20.98
CA VAL A 94 -2.99 9.47 22.14
C VAL A 94 -3.31 10.93 21.82
#